data_AF-A0AAW0F306-F1
#
_entry.id   AF-A0AAW0F306-F1
#
_cell.length_a   1.000
_cell.length_b   1.000
_cell.length_c   1.000
_cell.angle_alpha   90.00
_cell.angle_beta   90.00
_cell.angle_gamma   90.00
#
_symmetry.space_group_name_H-M   'P 1'
#
loop_
_entity.id
_entity.type
_entity.pdbx_description
1 polymer ?
#
loop_
_entity_poly.entity_id
_entity_poly.type
_entity_poly.pdbx_seq_one_letter_code
_entity_poly.pdbx_strand_id
1 'polypeptide(L)'
;MTPAGGSVDDLSLGETVLCGGVSGLAHSLLLYPVDLLKTRIQTEPSHYRRLSFAQVVRMHYHECGLRGFYRGFGLVAVFSFPSSALAFTTYQSVAHALTPRPRRHHGDL
;
A
#
# COMPACT_ATOMS: atom_id res chain seq x y z
N MET A 1 25.56 -18.08 -6.67
CA MET A 1 24.85 -19.03 -7.54
C MET A 1 23.36 -18.89 -7.24
N THR A 2 22.71 -18.00 -7.98
CA THR A 2 21.28 -17.68 -7.86
C THR A 2 20.53 -18.68 -8.76
N PRO A 3 19.65 -19.55 -8.24
CA PRO A 3 18.91 -20.47 -9.10
C PRO A 3 17.88 -19.68 -9.91
N ALA A 4 17.92 -19.87 -11.23
CA ALA A 4 16.85 -19.56 -12.19
C ALA A 4 15.49 -20.09 -11.65
N GLY A 5 14.37 -19.42 -11.83
CA GLY A 5 13.87 -18.85 -13.08
C GLY A 5 12.43 -19.31 -13.27
N GLY A 6 11.61 -19.16 -12.22
CA GLY A 6 10.17 -19.25 -12.31
C GLY A 6 9.66 -17.93 -12.85
N SER A 7 9.33 -17.92 -14.13
CA SER A 7 8.75 -16.83 -14.89
C SER A 7 7.61 -16.15 -14.11
N VAL A 8 7.81 -14.86 -13.75
CA VAL A 8 6.75 -13.97 -13.28
C VAL A 8 5.70 -13.71 -14.37
N ASP A 9 5.97 -14.13 -15.60
CA ASP A 9 5.10 -13.99 -16.78
C ASP A 9 4.09 -15.15 -16.94
N ASP A 10 4.21 -16.24 -16.17
CA ASP A 10 3.23 -17.36 -16.15
C ASP A 10 2.08 -17.16 -15.14
N LEU A 11 2.13 -16.08 -14.37
CA LEU A 11 1.11 -15.76 -13.38
C LEU A 11 -0.07 -15.05 -14.05
N SER A 12 -1.28 -15.56 -13.78
CA SER A 12 -2.50 -14.89 -14.22
C SER A 12 -2.49 -13.43 -13.76
N LEU A 13 -3.03 -12.50 -14.57
CA LEU A 13 -3.14 -11.08 -14.20
C LEU A 13 -3.72 -10.89 -12.79
N GLY A 14 -4.63 -11.77 -12.36
CA GLY A 14 -5.17 -11.76 -11.01
C GLY A 14 -4.15 -12.10 -9.93
N GLU A 15 -3.29 -13.09 -10.16
CA GLU A 15 -2.25 -13.50 -9.20
C GLU A 15 -1.16 -12.44 -9.06
N THR A 16 -0.75 -11.82 -10.16
CA THR A 16 0.23 -10.72 -10.13
C THR A 16 -0.31 -9.51 -9.36
N VAL A 17 -1.59 -9.17 -9.56
CA VAL A 17 -2.26 -8.09 -8.81
C VAL A 17 -2.38 -8.44 -7.32
N LEU A 18 -2.72 -9.68 -6.98
CA LEU A 18 -2.81 -10.14 -5.59
C LEU A 18 -1.44 -10.13 -4.91
N CYS A 19 -0.40 -10.66 -5.55
CA CYS A 19 0.96 -10.63 -5.03
C CYS A 19 1.48 -9.19 -4.86
N GLY A 20 1.24 -8.32 -5.84
CA GLY A 20 1.58 -6.91 -5.76
C GLY A 20 0.85 -6.19 -4.62
N GLY A 21 -0.45 -6.47 -4.46
CA GLY A 21 -1.27 -5.92 -3.39
C GLY A 21 -0.81 -6.38 -2.00
N VAL A 22 -0.56 -7.67 -1.81
CA VAL A 22 -0.07 -8.24 -0.54
C VAL A 22 1.33 -7.70 -0.21
N SER A 23 2.22 -7.62 -1.21
CA SER A 23 3.54 -7.03 -1.03
C SER A 23 3.45 -5.56 -0.61
N GLY A 24 2.58 -4.76 -1.25
CA GLY A 24 2.35 -3.36 -0.89
C GLY A 24 1.79 -3.20 0.53
N LEU A 25 0.89 -4.09 0.95
CA LEU A 25 0.37 -4.11 2.31
C LEU A 25 1.46 -4.50 3.33
N ALA A 26 2.23 -5.55 3.07
CA ALA A 26 3.33 -5.96 3.93
C ALA A 26 4.41 -4.86 4.06
N HIS A 27 4.75 -4.20 2.94
CA HIS A 27 5.65 -3.07 2.91
C HIS A 27 5.11 -1.90 3.74
N SER A 28 3.83 -1.57 3.55
CA SER A 28 3.17 -0.51 4.31
C SER A 28 3.16 -0.82 5.80
N LEU A 29 2.87 -2.06 6.21
CA LEU A 29 2.88 -2.48 7.62
C LEU A 29 4.28 -2.35 8.25
N LEU A 30 5.33 -2.65 7.50
CA LEU A 30 6.72 -2.54 7.98
C LEU A 30 7.23 -1.10 8.05
N LEU A 31 6.88 -0.25 7.06
CA LEU A 31 7.32 1.14 7.02
C LEU A 31 6.49 2.07 7.88
N TYR A 32 5.19 1.77 8.10
CA TYR A 32 4.29 2.59 8.90
C TYR A 32 4.84 3.01 10.28
N PRO A 33 5.42 2.12 11.10
CA PRO A 33 6.00 2.54 12.39
C PRO A 33 7.17 3.51 12.21
N VAL A 34 8.01 3.31 11.20
CA VAL A 34 9.16 4.18 10.91
C VAL A 34 8.70 5.57 10.48
N ASP A 35 7.69 5.65 9.60
CA ASP A 35 7.12 6.91 9.16
C ASP A 35 6.39 7.65 10.29
N LEU A 36 5.65 6.93 11.14
CA LEU A 36 5.00 7.51 12.32
C LEU A 36 6.03 8.10 13.30
N LEU A 37 7.10 7.35 13.59
CA LEU A 37 8.18 7.80 14.47
C LEU A 37 8.86 9.05 13.91
N LYS A 38 9.16 9.06 12.61
CA LYS A 38 9.80 10.20 11.95
C LYS A 38 8.93 11.44 11.99
N THR A 39 7.64 11.30 11.66
CA THR A 39 6.68 12.41 11.68
C THR A 39 6.54 12.95 13.11
N ARG A 40 6.46 12.09 14.14
CA ARG A 40 6.39 12.52 15.54
C ARG A 40 7.62 13.30 16.00
N ILE A 41 8.82 12.82 15.66
CA ILE A 41 10.08 13.53 15.96
C ILE A 41 10.09 14.92 15.30
N GLN A 42 9.57 15.04 14.07
CA GLN A 42 9.48 16.30 13.35
C GLN A 42 8.40 17.25 13.91
N THR A 43 7.29 16.71 14.42
CA THR A 43 6.17 17.51 14.93
C THR A 43 6.43 18.00 16.36
N GLU A 44 7.24 17.27 17.13
CA GLU A 44 7.53 17.58 18.53
C GLU A 44 9.05 17.59 18.82
N PRO A 45 9.81 18.49 18.15
CA PRO A 45 11.26 18.50 18.23
C PRO A 45 11.77 18.79 19.64
N SER A 46 11.04 19.58 20.45
CA SER A 46 11.42 19.88 21.83
C SER A 46 11.51 18.65 22.73
N HIS A 47 10.68 17.63 22.50
CA HIS A 47 10.60 16.43 23.33
C HIS A 47 11.53 15.31 22.85
N TYR A 48 11.84 15.26 21.54
CA TYR A 48 12.59 14.16 20.92
C TYR A 48 13.99 14.53 20.38
N ARG A 49 14.39 15.81 20.36
CA ARG A 49 15.68 16.28 19.78
C ARG A 49 16.94 15.65 20.37
N ARG A 50 16.87 15.03 21.55
CA ARG A 50 18.02 14.37 22.21
C ARG A 50 17.94 12.84 22.22
N LEU A 51 16.86 12.25 21.72
CA LEU A 51 16.64 10.81 21.76
C LEU A 51 17.06 10.18 20.42
N SER A 52 17.83 9.09 20.49
CA SER A 52 18.10 8.26 19.32
C SER A 52 16.83 7.57 18.84
N PHE A 53 16.73 7.26 17.54
CA PHE A 53 15.57 6.62 16.93
C PHE A 53 15.11 5.37 17.72
N ALA A 54 16.05 4.53 18.16
CA ALA A 54 15.78 3.35 18.97
C ALA A 54 15.20 3.66 20.37
N GLN A 55 15.58 4.79 20.97
CA GLN A 55 15.04 5.23 22.26
C GLN A 55 13.60 5.74 22.09
N VAL A 56 13.31 6.46 21.00
CA VAL A 56 11.95 6.89 20.66
C VAL A 56 11.06 5.68 20.43
N VAL A 57 11.52 4.68 19.66
CA VAL A 57 10.80 3.40 19.45
C VAL A 57 10.48 2.74 20.78
N ARG A 58 11.48 2.60 21.67
CA ARG A 58 11.33 1.94 22.97
C ARG A 58 10.39 2.69 23.90
N MET A 59 10.47 4.02 23.92
CA MET A 59 9.58 4.87 24.71
C MET A 59 8.15 4.79 24.19
N HIS A 60 7.95 4.89 22.88
CA HIS A 60 6.62 4.80 22.26
C HIS A 60 5.99 3.42 22.44
N TYR A 61 6.81 2.36 22.38
CA TYR A 61 6.40 1.00 22.70
C TYR A 61 5.96 0.85 24.17
N HIS A 62 6.65 1.52 25.10
CA HIS A 62 6.32 1.46 26.53
C HIS A 62 5.08 2.30 26.89
N GLU A 63 4.84 3.41 26.20
CA GLU A 63 3.69 4.30 26.46
C GLU A 63 2.39 3.82 25.82
N CYS A 64 2.44 3.36 24.56
CA CYS A 64 1.24 3.04 23.79
C CYS A 64 1.16 1.57 23.35
N GLY A 65 2.23 0.78 23.51
CA GLY A 65 2.31 -0.61 23.05
C GLY A 65 2.26 -0.75 21.52
N LEU A 66 2.27 -2.00 21.04
CA LEU A 66 2.05 -2.35 19.62
C LEU A 66 0.71 -1.82 19.09
N ARG A 67 -0.29 -1.73 19.97
CA ARG A 67 -1.64 -1.27 19.64
C ARG A 67 -1.67 0.24 19.33
N GLY A 68 -0.76 1.02 19.89
CA GLY A 68 -0.55 2.44 19.58
C GLY A 68 -0.04 2.67 18.16
N PHE A 69 0.91 1.85 17.71
CA PHE A 69 1.46 1.91 16.35
C PHE A 69 0.43 1.59 15.27
N TYR A 70 -0.61 0.79 15.58
CA TYR A 70 -1.69 0.48 14.64
C TYR A 70 -2.96 1.32 14.87
N ARG A 71 -2.97 2.23 15.86
CA ARG A 71 -4.09 3.11 16.18
C ARG A 71 -4.19 4.23 15.15
N GLY A 72 -4.73 3.90 13.98
CA GLY A 72 -4.87 4.81 12.83
C GLY A 72 -4.89 4.06 11.49
N PHE A 73 -4.23 2.91 11.41
CA PHE A 73 -4.19 2.09 10.19
C PHE A 73 -5.58 1.57 9.78
N GLY A 74 -6.45 1.24 10.75
CA GLY A 74 -7.85 0.88 10.47
C GLY A 74 -8.64 2.02 9.82
N LEU A 75 -8.39 3.28 10.23
CA LEU A 75 -9.03 4.44 9.61
C LEU A 75 -8.51 4.64 8.18
N VAL A 76 -7.18 4.55 7.98
CA VAL A 76 -6.55 4.63 6.65
C VAL A 76 -7.04 3.52 5.73
N ALA A 77 -7.22 2.29 6.22
CA ALA A 77 -7.75 1.17 5.45
C ALA A 77 -9.22 1.42 5.03
N VAL A 78 -10.05 1.92 5.96
CA VAL A 78 -11.45 2.28 5.68
C VAL A 78 -11.56 3.42 4.67
N PHE A 79 -10.67 4.42 4.72
CA PHE A 79 -10.63 5.51 3.74
C PHE A 79 -9.99 5.11 2.40
N SER A 80 -9.08 4.13 2.40
CA SER A 80 -8.43 3.64 1.17
C SER A 80 -9.40 2.88 0.27
N PHE A 81 -10.42 2.25 0.85
CA PHE A 81 -11.43 1.50 0.10
C PHE A 81 -12.25 2.39 -0.87
N PRO A 82 -12.93 3.47 -0.43
CA PRO A 82 -13.63 4.37 -1.34
C PRO A 82 -12.67 5.12 -2.27
N SER A 83 -11.48 5.50 -1.82
CA SER A 83 -10.48 6.15 -2.68
C SER A 83 -10.06 5.25 -3.84
N SER A 84 -9.81 3.97 -3.57
CA SER A 84 -9.47 2.97 -4.59
C SER A 84 -10.65 2.68 -5.52
N ALA A 85 -11.87 2.60 -4.98
CA ALA A 85 -13.09 2.42 -5.79
C ALA A 85 -13.31 3.58 -6.76
N LEU A 86 -13.06 4.82 -6.31
CA LEU A 86 -13.21 6.02 -7.13
C LEU A 86 -12.15 6.05 -8.24
N ALA A 87 -10.88 5.79 -7.91
CA ALA A 87 -9.81 5.71 -8.89
C ALA A 87 -10.07 4.64 -9.96
N PHE A 88 -10.58 3.47 -9.54
CA PHE A 88 -10.91 2.37 -10.47
C PHE A 88 -12.10 2.71 -11.35
N THR A 89 -13.13 3.37 -10.80
CA THR A 89 -14.31 3.83 -11.56
C THR A 89 -13.92 4.88 -12.60
N THR A 90 -13.08 5.85 -12.22
CA THR A 90 -12.56 6.87 -13.14
C THR A 90 -11.71 6.24 -14.23
N TYR A 91 -10.82 5.31 -13.89
CA TYR A 91 -10.02 4.58 -14.86
C TYR A 91 -10.89 3.82 -15.87
N GLN A 92 -11.90 3.07 -15.39
CA GLN A 92 -12.82 2.34 -16.28
C GLN A 92 -13.61 3.28 -17.19
N SER A 93 -14.09 4.40 -16.66
CA SER A 93 -14.87 5.37 -17.44
C SER A 93 -14.04 5.97 -18.57
N VAL A 94 -12.79 6.32 -18.27
CA VAL A 94 -11.84 6.89 -19.23
C VAL A 94 -11.37 5.84 -20.24
N ALA A 95 -11.03 4.63 -19.79
CA ALA A 95 -10.67 3.53 -20.68
C ALA A 95 -11.83 3.16 -21.61
N HIS A 96 -13.07 3.13 -21.12
CA HIS A 96 -14.25 2.86 -21.95
C HIS A 96 -14.50 3.95 -22.99
N ALA A 97 -14.20 5.21 -22.66
CA ALA A 97 -14.33 6.33 -23.58
C ALA A 97 -13.23 6.37 -24.67
N LEU A 98 -12.01 5.96 -24.32
CA LEU A 98 -10.84 6.01 -25.21
C LEU A 98 -10.66 4.75 -26.06
N THR A 99 -11.24 3.62 -25.69
CA THR A 99 -11.12 2.39 -26.47
C THR A 99 -12.24 2.35 -27.52
N PRO A 100 -11.97 2.63 -28.81
CA PRO A 100 -12.94 2.36 -29.85
C PRO A 100 -13.28 0.87 -29.84
N ARG A 101 -14.58 0.57 -29.70
CA ARG A 101 -15.10 -0.81 -29.78
C ARG A 101 -14.50 -1.47 -31.01
N PRO A 102 -13.71 -2.57 -30.89
CA PRO A 102 -13.40 -3.36 -32.06
C PRO A 102 -14.74 -3.80 -32.63
N ARG A 103 -15.04 -3.40 -33.86
CA ARG A 103 -16.15 -3.94 -34.64
C ARG A 103 -16.01 -5.45 -34.55
N ARG A 104 -16.91 -6.10 -33.82
CA ARG A 104 -17.19 -7.51 -34.03
C ARG A 104 -17.56 -7.62 -35.51
N HIS A 105 -16.58 -8.00 -36.32
CA HIS A 105 -16.84 -8.51 -37.65
C HIS A 105 -17.63 -9.79 -37.41
N HIS A 106 -18.95 -9.66 -37.51
CA HIS A 106 -19.85 -10.76 -37.76
C HIS A 106 -19.50 -11.22 -39.18
N GLY A 107 -18.52 -12.12 -39.26
CA GLY A 107 -18.22 -12.91 -40.45
C GLY A 107 -18.69 -14.32 -40.17
N ASP A 108 -19.84 -14.64 -40.76
CA ASP A 108 -20.15 -15.89 -41.44
C ASP A 108 -19.86 -17.20 -40.68
N LEU A 109 -20.93 -17.83 -40.19
CA LEU A 109 -21.60 -18.97 -40.84
C LEU A 109 -22.98 -19.20 -40.20
#